data_AF-A0A4Q5QE41-F1
#
_entry.id   AF-A0A4Q5QE41-F1
#
_cell.length_a   1.000
_cell.length_b   1.000
_cell.length_c   1.000
_cell.angle_alpha   90.00
_cell.angle_beta   90.00
_cell.angle_gamma   90.00
#
_symmetry.space_group_name_H-M   'P 1'
#
loop_
_entity.id
_entity.type
_entity.pdbx_description
1 polymer ?
#
loop_
_entity_poly.entity_id
_entity_poly.type
_entity_poly.pdbx_seq_one_letter_code
_entity_poly.pdbx_strand_id
1 'polypeptide(L)' 'MSGAGMMYDMVLRGGRVVDPGAGRDEVADVAFAGGVVAAVGAGQFRRVPGARHGAQPDADPGLPACGPCGDLRVLQD' A
#
# COMPACT_ATOMS: atom_id res chain seq x y z
N MET A 1 -15.21 -19.64 16.71
CA MET A 1 -15.33 -18.22 16.31
C MET A 1 -14.75 -18.08 14.92
N SER A 2 -15.56 -18.23 13.86
CA SER A 2 -15.07 -18.14 12.48
C SER A 2 -14.95 -16.67 12.12
N GLY A 3 -13.74 -16.13 12.18
CA GLY A 3 -13.46 -14.77 11.74
C GLY A 3 -13.66 -14.69 10.23
N ALA A 4 -14.71 -13.99 9.80
CA ALA A 4 -14.79 -13.47 8.45
C ALA A 4 -13.60 -12.49 8.29
N GLY A 5 -12.45 -13.03 7.90
CA GLY A 5 -11.27 -12.22 7.63
C GLY A 5 -11.64 -11.25 6.53
N MET A 6 -11.65 -9.95 6.87
CA MET A 6 -11.84 -8.90 5.89
C MET A 6 -10.84 -9.14 4.75
N MET A 7 -11.37 -9.34 3.55
CA MET A 7 -10.58 -9.69 2.37
C MET A 7 -10.12 -8.41 1.70
N TYR A 8 -8.82 -8.31 1.46
CA TYR A 8 -8.18 -7.13 0.87
C TYR A 8 -7.37 -7.50 -0.37
N ASP A 9 -7.19 -6.56 -1.28
CA ASP A 9 -6.42 -6.77 -2.52
C ASP A 9 -4.91 -6.87 -2.22
N MET A 10 -4.45 -6.05 -1.27
CA MET A 10 -3.08 -6.00 -0.79
C MET A 10 -3.07 -5.72 0.72
N VAL A 11 -2.12 -6.31 1.43
CA VAL A 11 -1.85 -6.01 2.84
C VAL A 11 -0.35 -5.79 2.98
N LEU A 12 0.05 -4.60 3.42
CA LEU A 12 1.40 -4.31 3.89
C LEU A 12 1.48 -4.64 5.37
N ARG A 13 2.46 -5.46 5.78
CA ARG A 13 2.52 -5.98 7.15
C ARG A 13 3.71 -5.49 7.93
N GLY A 14 3.50 -5.24 9.23
CA GLY A 14 4.54 -4.88 10.19
C GLY A 14 5.36 -3.65 9.81
N GLY A 15 4.78 -2.76 8.99
CA GLY A 15 5.43 -1.52 8.56
C GLY A 15 5.24 -0.42 9.59
N ARG A 16 6.10 0.59 9.57
CA ARG A 16 5.86 1.84 10.31
C ARG A 16 4.96 2.74 9.47
N VAL A 17 3.80 3.09 10.00
CA VAL A 17 2.88 4.05 9.38
C VAL A 17 3.17 5.41 9.98
N VAL A 18 3.60 6.34 9.13
CA VAL A 18 3.81 7.75 9.46
C VAL A 18 2.79 8.57 8.69
N ASP A 19 1.72 8.99 9.36
CA ASP A 19 0.64 9.80 8.80
C ASP A 19 0.40 11.02 9.71
N PRO A 20 0.97 12.18 9.38
CA PRO A 20 0.77 13.42 10.14
C PRO A 20 -0.68 13.90 10.15
N GLY A 21 -1.45 13.63 9.09
CA GLY A 21 -2.85 14.06 8.98
C GLY A 21 -3.75 13.32 9.97
N ALA A 22 -3.45 12.05 10.23
CA ALA A 22 -4.12 11.24 11.23
C ALA A 22 -3.38 11.19 12.59
N GLY A 23 -2.23 11.85 12.71
CA GLY A 23 -1.39 11.83 13.93
C GLY A 23 -0.82 10.44 14.26
N ARG A 24 -0.56 9.61 13.24
CA ARG A 24 -0.04 8.25 13.42
C ARG A 24 1.47 8.18 13.23
N ASP A 25 2.14 7.60 14.20
CA ASP A 25 3.52 7.12 14.08
C ASP A 25 3.64 5.82 14.88
N GLU A 26 3.32 4.71 14.23
CA GLU A 26 3.24 3.41 14.88
C GLU A 26 3.58 2.28 13.93
N VAL A 27 3.93 1.12 14.48
CA VAL A 27 4.05 -0.11 13.69
C VAL A 27 2.66 -0.73 13.55
N ALA A 28 2.18 -0.84 12.32
CA ALA A 28 0.85 -1.35 12.00
C ALA A 28 0.81 -2.06 10.64
N ASP A 29 -0.27 -2.80 10.41
CA ASP A 29 -0.59 -3.34 9.09
C ASP A 29 -1.49 -2.33 8.34
N VAL A 30 -1.33 -2.28 7.02
CA VAL A 30 -2.15 -1.43 6.13
C VAL A 30 -2.81 -2.30 5.08
N ALA A 31 -4.14 -2.22 4.98
CA ALA A 31 -4.94 -3.00 4.06
C ALA A 31 -5.52 -2.12 2.96
N PHE A 32 -5.40 -2.57 1.71
CA PHE A 32 -5.87 -1.87 0.53
C PHE A 32 -7.03 -2.63 -0.14
N ALA A 33 -8.06 -1.90 -0.56
CA ALA A 33 -9.16 -2.43 -1.36
C ALA A 33 -9.57 -1.40 -2.42
N GLY A 34 -9.79 -1.83 -3.66
CA GLY A 34 -10.20 -0.94 -4.75
C GLY A 34 -9.20 0.18 -5.04
N GLY A 35 -7.91 -0.04 -4.77
CA GLY A 35 -6.86 0.96 -4.98
C GLY A 35 -6.74 2.03 -3.88
N VAL A 36 -7.53 1.96 -2.81
CA VAL A 36 -7.46 2.90 -1.68
C VAL A 36 -7.09 2.20 -0.36
N VAL A 37 -6.62 2.98 0.62
CA VAL A 37 -6.39 2.50 1.99
C VAL A 37 -7.74 2.23 2.64
N ALA A 38 -8.05 0.97 2.90
CA ALA A 38 -9.31 0.53 3.48
C ALA A 38 -9.23 0.38 5.00
N ALA A 39 -8.05 0.05 5.54
CA ALA A 39 -7.84 -0.10 6.98
C ALA A 39 -6.37 0.11 7.38
N VAL A 40 -6.15 0.62 8.59
CA VAL A 40 -4.83 0.75 9.24
C VAL A 40 -4.96 0.28 10.69
N GLY A 41 -4.13 -0.66 11.11
CA GLY A 41 -4.07 -1.12 12.50
C GLY A 41 -3.39 -2.48 12.66
N ALA A 42 -3.26 -2.93 13.90
CA ALA A 42 -2.79 -4.28 14.20
C ALA A 42 -3.90 -5.28 13.91
N GLY A 43 -3.71 -6.22 12.97
CA GLY A 43 -4.78 -7.15 12.68
C GLY A 43 -4.48 -8.26 11.67
N GLN A 44 -5.35 -9.27 11.71
CA GLN A 44 -5.38 -10.38 10.76
C GLN A 44 -6.05 -9.98 9.43
N PHE A 45 -5.49 -8.99 8.74
CA PHE A 45 -5.93 -8.65 7.38
C PHE A 45 -5.53 -9.77 6.42
N ARG A 46 -6.52 -10.33 5.70
CA ARG A 46 -6.28 -11.44 4.78
C ARG A 46 -6.30 -10.92 3.35
N ARG A 47 -5.21 -11.17 2.62
CA ARG A 47 -5.14 -10.87 1.20
C ARG A 47 -5.97 -11.88 0.40
N VAL A 48 -6.66 -11.42 -0.63
CA VAL A 48 -7.32 -12.28 -1.62
C VAL A 48 -6.24 -13.09 -2.37
N PRO A 49 -6.30 -14.44 -2.37
CA PRO A 49 -5.38 -15.25 -3.16
C PRO A 49 -5.49 -14.92 -4.65
N GLY A 50 -4.37 -14.73 -5.33
CA GLY A 50 -4.35 -14.43 -6.77
C GLY A 50 -4.76 -13.00 -7.16
N ALA A 51 -5.04 -12.10 -6.20
CA ALA A 51 -5.08 -10.68 -6.49
C ALA A 51 -3.72 -10.28 -7.10
N ARG A 52 -3.72 -9.70 -8.29
CA ARG A 52 -2.52 -9.20 -8.98
C ARG A 52 -2.34 -7.75 -8.57
N HIS A 53 -1.11 -7.36 -8.22
CA HIS A 53 -0.81 -5.98 -7.88
C HIS A 53 -0.84 -5.12 -9.15
N GLY A 54 -1.79 -4.18 -9.21
CA GLY A 54 -1.83 -3.11 -10.21
C GLY A 54 -2.30 -3.52 -11.60
N ALA A 55 -3.61 -3.47 -11.84
CA ALA A 55 -4.08 -2.87 -13.08
C ALA A 55 -4.29 -1.40 -12.73
N GLN A 56 -3.40 -0.50 -13.13
CA GLN A 56 -3.63 0.95 -13.00
C GLN A 56 -4.86 1.28 -13.86
N PRO A 57 -6.02 1.64 -13.32
CA PRO A 57 -7.13 2.12 -14.14
C PRO A 57 -6.89 3.55 -14.65
N ASP A 58 -5.78 4.17 -14.25
CA ASP A 58 -5.43 5.57 -14.36
C ASP A 58 -4.00 5.81 -14.88
N ALA A 59 -3.43 4.85 -15.62
CA ALA A 59 -2.27 5.18 -16.45
C ALA A 59 -2.72 6.27 -17.43
N ASP A 60 -2.41 7.53 -17.08
CA ASP A 60 -2.62 8.69 -17.95
C ASP A 60 -1.91 8.37 -19.28
N PRO A 61 -2.64 8.27 -20.41
CA PRO A 61 -2.03 7.91 -21.69
C PRO A 61 -0.97 8.93 -22.15
N GLY A 62 -0.85 10.08 -21.48
CA GLY A 62 0.15 11.11 -21.74
C GLY A 62 1.37 11.14 -20.82
N LEU A 63 1.43 10.36 -19.73
CA LEU A 63 2.63 10.35 -18.86
C LEU A 63 3.66 9.33 -19.38
N PRO A 64 4.91 9.74 -19.65
CA PRO A 64 5.95 8.79 -19.99
C PRO A 64 6.11 7.82 -18.82
N ALA A 65 6.24 6.52 -19.13
CA ALA A 65 6.57 5.52 -18.14
C ALA A 65 7.74 6.06 -17.30
N CYS A 66 7.58 6.06 -15.97
CA CYS A 66 8.66 6.45 -15.07
C CYS A 66 9.89 5.63 -15.50
N GLY A 67 10.91 6.33 -16.02
CA GLY A 67 12.14 5.68 -16.45
C GLY A 67 12.74 4.88 -15.30
N PRO A 68 13.68 3.96 -15.55
CA PRO A 68 14.32 3.23 -14.47
C PRO A 68 14.79 4.23 -13.42
N CYS A 69 14.42 4.03 -12.15
CA CYS A 69 14.97 4.77 -11.02
C CYS A 69 16.47 4.44 -10.92
N GLY A 70 17.26 5.00 -11.82
CA GLY A 70 18.70 4.88 -11.92
C GLY A 70 19.22 6.27 -12.26
N ASP A 71 20.15 6.75 -11.42
CA ASP A 71 20.92 7.99 -11.58
C ASP A 71 20.43 9.25 -10.85
N LEU A 72 19.51 9.12 -9.87
CA LEU A 72 19.44 10.14 -8.82
C LEU A 72 20.66 9.96 -7.89
N ARG A 73 21.80 10.54 -8.32
CA ARG A 73 22.95 10.76 -7.43
C ARG A 73 22.45 11.51 -6.21
N VAL A 74 22.59 10.88 -5.05
CA VAL A 74 22.49 11.50 -3.73
C VAL A 74 23.30 12.79 -3.77
N LEU A 75 22.64 13.94 -3.74
CA LEU A 75 23.28 15.22 -3.44
C LEU A 75 23.74 15.09 -1.98
N GLN A 76 25.01 14.74 -1.78
CA GLN A 76 25.66 14.92 -0.49
C GLN A 76 26.14 16.37 -0.41
N ASP A 77 25.64 17.09 0.58
CA ASP A 77 26.39 18.12 1.32
C ASP A 77 26.56 17.59 2.74
#